data_AF-A0A9D2JSW6-F1
#
_entry.id   AF-A0A9D2JSW6-F1
#
_cell.length_a   1.000
_cell.length_b   1.000
_cell.length_c   1.000
_cell.angle_alpha   90.00
_cell.angle_beta   90.00
_cell.angle_gamma   90.00
#
_symmetry.space_group_name_H-M   'P 1'
#
loop_
_entity.id
_entity.type
_entity.pdbx_description
1 polymer ?
#
loop_
_entity_poly.entity_id
_entity_poly.type
_entity_poly.pdbx_seq_one_letter_code
_entity_poly.pdbx_strand_id
1 'polypeptide(L)'
;MEVLSVRQVPEGKAGKAMSLVAAADYLVSFREGMEPGENWKEKLEEFEKRDKILVLKKTKKNEKEVDIRPFIYEIKMEGQQIFLKLAAGSVKNTKPELVMEAFYQFCEKEMPPFALRIHRQEVYGNIGTEEEPKLVSLENLGEEIE
;
A
#
# COMPACT_ATOMS: atom_id res chain seq x y z
N MET A 1 21.31 14.92 -1.36
CA MET A 1 20.80 13.59 -0.99
C MET A 1 21.47 13.25 0.32
N GLU A 2 20.79 13.55 1.43
CA GLU A 2 21.29 13.29 2.77
C GLU A 2 20.75 11.93 3.22
N VAL A 3 21.66 11.05 3.61
CA VAL A 3 21.30 9.76 4.21
C VAL A 3 21.14 10.02 5.71
N LEU A 4 19.89 9.99 6.19
CA LEU A 4 19.56 10.39 7.57
C LEU A 4 19.89 9.32 8.62
N SER A 5 20.01 8.05 8.23
CA SER A 5 20.65 7.03 9.08
C SER A 5 21.04 5.79 8.26
N VAL A 6 22.08 5.10 8.71
CA VAL A 6 22.50 3.77 8.21
C VAL A 6 22.57 2.85 9.42
N ARG A 7 21.83 1.75 9.41
CA ARG A 7 21.89 0.74 10.47
C ARG A 7 22.28 -0.62 9.90
N GLN A 8 23.13 -1.35 10.63
CA GLN A 8 23.62 -2.68 10.27
C GLN A 8 22.61 -3.73 10.74
N VAL A 9 22.25 -4.63 9.83
CA VAL A 9 21.42 -5.80 10.17
C VAL A 9 22.30 -6.85 10.86
N PRO A 10 21.86 -7.47 11.97
CA PRO A 10 22.65 -8.49 12.68
C PRO A 10 23.07 -9.65 11.76
N GLU A 11 24.36 -10.03 11.83
CA GLU A 11 24.91 -11.15 11.05
C GLU A 11 24.22 -12.46 11.40
N GLY A 12 23.66 -13.12 10.38
CA GLY A 12 22.74 -14.27 10.47
C GLY A 12 21.36 -14.00 9.83
N LYS A 13 20.97 -12.73 9.67
CA LYS A 13 19.76 -12.29 8.94
C LYS A 13 20.05 -11.54 7.64
N ALA A 14 21.31 -11.49 7.20
CA ALA A 14 21.75 -10.79 5.99
C ALA A 14 21.02 -11.26 4.71
N GLY A 15 20.61 -12.53 4.62
CA GLY A 15 19.77 -13.04 3.53
C GLY A 15 18.27 -12.69 3.63
N LYS A 16 17.81 -12.15 4.77
CA LYS A 16 16.40 -11.83 5.08
C LYS A 16 16.10 -10.33 5.04
N ALA A 17 17.08 -9.45 4.82
CA ALA A 17 16.84 -8.01 4.74
C ALA A 17 15.82 -7.63 3.63
N MET A 18 15.85 -8.33 2.50
CA MET A 18 14.86 -8.17 1.41
C MET A 18 13.50 -8.85 1.68
N SER A 19 13.41 -9.75 2.65
CA SER A 19 12.19 -10.53 2.96
C SER A 19 11.43 -10.01 4.19
N LEU A 20 11.88 -8.92 4.80
CA LEU A 20 11.26 -8.39 6.02
C LEU A 20 10.01 -7.58 5.70
N VAL A 21 10.02 -6.82 4.61
CA VAL A 21 8.90 -5.94 4.24
C VAL A 21 7.63 -6.77 4.11
N ALA A 22 6.64 -6.41 4.93
CA ALA A 22 5.33 -7.04 5.01
C ALA A 22 4.18 -6.05 4.79
N ALA A 23 4.40 -4.77 5.09
CA ALA A 23 3.43 -3.72 4.83
C ALA A 23 4.11 -2.39 4.47
N ALA A 24 3.37 -1.49 3.83
CA ALA A 24 3.80 -0.12 3.63
C ALA A 24 2.62 0.84 3.74
N ASP A 25 2.92 2.03 4.25
CA ASP A 25 1.99 3.13 4.38
C ASP A 25 2.16 4.11 3.22
N TYR A 26 1.04 4.55 2.67
CA TYR A 26 1.00 5.49 1.57
C TYR A 26 0.01 6.60 1.86
N LEU A 27 0.41 7.82 1.53
CA LEU A 27 -0.48 8.95 1.36
C LEU A 27 -0.71 9.18 -0.13
N VAL A 28 -1.97 9.17 -0.52
CA VAL A 28 -2.40 9.38 -1.91
C VAL A 28 -3.25 10.63 -1.98
N SER A 29 -2.95 11.50 -2.93
CA SER A 29 -3.82 12.61 -3.28
C SER A 29 -4.11 12.59 -4.77
N PHE A 30 -5.27 13.14 -5.15
CA PHE A 30 -5.55 13.43 -6.54
C PHE A 30 -4.79 14.69 -6.97
N ARG A 31 -4.44 14.77 -8.24
CA ARG A 31 -4.09 16.04 -8.86
C ARG A 31 -5.36 16.84 -9.10
N GLU A 32 -5.21 18.16 -9.18
CA GLU A 32 -6.34 19.08 -9.36
C GLU A 32 -7.24 18.67 -10.55
N GLY A 33 -8.52 18.48 -10.27
CA GLY A 33 -9.53 18.12 -11.27
C GLY A 33 -9.50 16.66 -11.72
N MET A 34 -8.68 15.82 -11.09
CA MET A 34 -8.57 14.39 -11.41
C MET A 34 -9.37 13.50 -10.47
N GLU A 35 -10.02 14.06 -9.44
CA GLU A 35 -10.89 13.33 -8.52
C GLU A 35 -12.00 12.56 -9.28
N PRO A 36 -12.44 11.38 -8.78
CA PRO A 36 -13.47 10.58 -9.47
C PRO A 36 -14.88 11.20 -9.44
N GLY A 37 -15.08 12.30 -8.70
CA GLY A 37 -16.34 13.04 -8.60
C GLY A 37 -16.42 13.81 -7.29
N GLU A 38 -17.33 14.77 -7.15
CA GLU A 38 -17.40 15.64 -5.95
C GLU A 38 -17.64 14.89 -4.64
N ASN A 39 -18.40 13.79 -4.70
CA ASN A 39 -18.73 12.93 -3.55
C ASN A 39 -17.73 11.78 -3.31
N TRP A 40 -16.52 11.88 -3.87
CA TRP A 40 -15.53 10.79 -3.77
C TRP A 40 -15.18 10.41 -2.32
N LYS A 41 -15.21 11.37 -1.39
CA LYS A 41 -14.89 11.09 0.03
C LYS A 41 -15.89 10.13 0.68
N GLU A 42 -17.18 10.35 0.43
CA GLU A 42 -18.25 9.47 0.90
C GLU A 42 -18.13 8.08 0.26
N LYS A 43 -17.88 8.05 -1.06
CA LYS A 43 -17.62 6.80 -1.77
C LYS A 43 -16.39 6.06 -1.24
N LEU A 44 -15.37 6.76 -0.73
CA LEU A 44 -14.19 6.12 -0.14
C LEU A 44 -14.56 5.35 1.14
N GLU A 45 -15.41 5.93 1.99
CA GLU A 45 -15.91 5.24 3.19
C GLU A 45 -16.77 4.01 2.85
N GLU A 46 -17.58 4.10 1.80
CA GLU A 46 -18.33 2.94 1.28
C GLU A 46 -17.38 1.87 0.71
N PHE A 47 -16.36 2.31 -0.02
CA PHE A 47 -15.35 1.44 -0.62
C PHE A 47 -14.54 0.68 0.42
N GLU A 48 -14.12 1.34 1.50
CA GLU A 48 -13.43 0.72 2.65
C GLU A 48 -14.27 -0.42 3.26
N LYS A 49 -15.58 -0.22 3.39
CA LYS A 49 -16.50 -1.17 4.02
C LYS A 49 -16.82 -2.39 3.16
N ARG A 50 -16.34 -2.46 1.92
CA ARG A 50 -16.59 -3.62 1.05
C ARG A 50 -15.85 -4.86 1.55
N ASP A 51 -16.58 -5.98 1.57
CA ASP A 51 -16.01 -7.31 1.89
C ASP A 51 -15.06 -7.82 0.80
N LYS A 52 -15.23 -7.37 -0.45
CA LYS A 52 -14.43 -7.79 -1.61
C LYS A 52 -14.13 -6.61 -2.52
N ILE A 53 -12.91 -6.57 -3.04
CA ILE A 53 -12.45 -5.58 -4.02
C ILE A 53 -11.82 -6.35 -5.17
N LEU A 54 -12.58 -6.56 -6.24
CA LEU A 54 -12.14 -7.31 -7.41
C LEU A 54 -11.45 -6.39 -8.40
N VAL A 55 -10.26 -6.77 -8.85
CA VAL A 55 -9.52 -6.07 -9.90
C VAL A 55 -9.17 -7.00 -11.05
N LEU A 56 -9.28 -6.49 -12.27
CA LEU A 56 -8.90 -7.20 -13.49
C LEU A 56 -7.40 -7.06 -13.72
N LYS A 57 -6.64 -8.12 -13.42
CA LYS A 57 -5.20 -8.16 -13.71
C LYS A 57 -4.97 -8.73 -15.11
N LYS A 58 -4.59 -7.87 -16.06
CA LYS A 58 -4.19 -8.30 -17.40
C LYS A 58 -2.79 -8.89 -17.37
N THR A 59 -2.64 -10.11 -17.86
CA THR A 59 -1.34 -10.77 -18.09
C THR A 59 -1.13 -10.96 -19.58
N LYS A 60 0.11 -11.26 -20.02
CA LYS A 60 0.45 -11.46 -21.45
C LYS A 60 -0.41 -12.52 -22.18
N LYS A 61 -1.16 -13.36 -21.46
CA LYS A 61 -1.96 -14.44 -22.05
C LYS A 61 -3.41 -14.50 -21.56
N ASN A 62 -3.79 -13.78 -20.49
CA ASN A 62 -5.14 -13.87 -19.94
C ASN A 62 -5.47 -12.68 -19.03
N GLU A 63 -6.75 -12.37 -18.89
CA GLU A 63 -7.28 -11.46 -17.87
C GLU A 63 -7.78 -12.30 -16.69
N LYS A 64 -7.36 -11.97 -15.47
CA LYS A 64 -7.80 -12.67 -14.26
C LYS A 64 -8.34 -11.66 -13.26
N GLU A 65 -9.56 -11.89 -12.78
CA GLU A 65 -10.08 -11.21 -11.61
C GLU A 65 -9.37 -11.72 -10.34
N VAL A 66 -8.90 -10.77 -9.54
CA VAL A 66 -8.25 -11.05 -8.26
C VAL A 66 -8.91 -10.19 -7.19
N ASP A 67 -9.29 -10.80 -6.09
CA ASP A 67 -9.71 -10.07 -4.90
C ASP A 67 -8.49 -9.53 -4.15
N ILE A 68 -8.43 -8.21 -4.01
CA ILE A 68 -7.32 -7.52 -3.33
C ILE A 68 -7.68 -7.07 -1.92
N ARG A 69 -8.93 -7.24 -1.45
CA ARG A 69 -9.33 -6.84 -0.10
C ARG A 69 -8.43 -7.42 1.00
N PRO A 70 -7.98 -8.70 0.95
CA PRO A 70 -7.09 -9.26 1.97
C PRO A 70 -5.71 -8.60 2.05
N PHE A 71 -5.33 -7.80 1.05
CA PHE A 71 -4.03 -7.12 1.00
C PHE A 71 -4.10 -5.63 1.35
N ILE A 72 -5.27 -5.18 1.79
CA ILE A 72 -5.53 -3.81 2.21
C ILE A 72 -5.83 -3.86 3.70
N TYR A 73 -4.88 -3.39 4.52
CA TYR A 73 -4.99 -3.41 5.97
C TYR A 73 -5.76 -2.21 6.50
N GLU A 74 -5.65 -1.05 5.84
CA GLU A 74 -6.35 0.17 6.24
C GLU A 74 -6.56 1.08 5.03
N ILE A 75 -7.75 1.68 4.94
CA ILE A 75 -8.05 2.82 4.06
C ILE A 75 -8.73 3.85 4.94
N LYS A 76 -8.24 5.09 4.95
CA LYS A 76 -8.93 6.18 5.65
C LYS A 76 -8.61 7.53 5.02
N MET A 77 -9.42 8.52 5.38
CA MET A 77 -9.09 9.92 5.12
C MET A 77 -8.05 10.41 6.14
N GLU A 78 -7.00 11.04 5.64
CA GLU A 78 -6.00 11.74 6.44
C GLU A 78 -5.90 13.18 5.94
N GLY A 79 -6.63 14.08 6.61
CA GLY A 79 -6.83 15.45 6.14
C GLY A 79 -7.55 15.50 4.79
N GLN A 80 -6.83 15.93 3.74
CA GLN A 80 -7.34 15.97 2.37
C GLN A 80 -6.82 14.81 1.49
N GLN A 81 -6.05 13.89 2.08
CA GLN A 81 -5.43 12.77 1.38
C GLN A 81 -6.05 11.45 1.83
N ILE A 82 -5.77 10.40 1.06
CA ILE A 82 -6.15 9.02 1.35
C ILE A 82 -4.93 8.33 1.93
N PHE A 83 -5.06 7.83 3.14
CA PHE A 83 -4.09 6.94 3.73
C PHE A 83 -4.40 5.49 3.36
N LEU A 84 -3.38 4.76 2.92
CA LEU A 84 -3.46 3.34 2.60
C LEU A 84 -2.35 2.59 3.34
N LYS A 85 -2.73 1.57 4.11
CA LYS A 85 -1.81 0.56 4.65
C LYS A 85 -1.98 -0.71 3.85
N LEU A 86 -0.96 -1.09 3.09
CA LEU A 86 -1.05 -2.17 2.11
C LEU A 86 -0.03 -3.26 2.40
N ALA A 87 -0.35 -4.50 2.05
CA ALA A 87 0.62 -5.59 2.03
C ALA A 87 1.74 -5.27 1.04
N ALA A 88 2.97 -5.29 1.52
CA ALA A 88 4.17 -5.03 0.73
C ALA A 88 5.17 -6.14 1.02
N GLY A 89 5.90 -6.64 0.02
CA GLY A 89 6.83 -7.75 0.22
C GLY A 89 7.09 -8.54 -1.06
N SER A 90 8.04 -9.47 -1.02
CA SER A 90 8.44 -10.25 -2.19
C SER A 90 7.35 -11.20 -2.69
N VAL A 91 6.52 -11.73 -1.79
CA VAL A 91 5.45 -12.69 -2.11
C VAL A 91 4.10 -12.00 -2.31
N LYS A 92 3.80 -10.98 -1.50
CA LYS A 92 2.53 -10.22 -1.53
C LYS A 92 2.87 -8.73 -1.61
N ASN A 93 2.62 -8.11 -2.76
CA ASN A 93 2.83 -6.68 -2.97
C ASN A 93 1.61 -6.06 -3.65
N THR A 94 0.91 -5.20 -2.93
CA THR A 94 -0.21 -4.43 -3.45
C THR A 94 0.23 -3.00 -3.71
N LYS A 95 0.11 -2.59 -4.97
CA LYS A 95 0.43 -1.22 -5.38
C LYS A 95 -0.74 -0.30 -5.00
N PRO A 96 -0.47 0.88 -4.43
CA PRO A 96 -1.51 1.88 -4.18
C PRO A 96 -2.27 2.26 -5.46
N GLU A 97 -1.60 2.30 -6.62
CA GLU A 97 -2.25 2.55 -7.91
C GLU A 97 -3.35 1.54 -8.21
N LEU A 98 -3.15 0.25 -7.88
CA LEU A 98 -4.13 -0.80 -8.13
C LEU A 98 -5.39 -0.63 -7.24
N VAL A 99 -5.19 -0.20 -5.99
CA VAL A 99 -6.30 0.09 -5.07
C VAL A 99 -7.08 1.29 -5.56
N MET A 100 -6.37 2.33 -6.03
CA MET A 100 -7.01 3.53 -6.56
C MET A 100 -7.73 3.25 -7.88
N GLU A 101 -7.19 2.44 -8.79
CA GLU A 101 -7.89 1.98 -10.00
C GLU A 101 -9.22 1.30 -9.65
N ALA A 102 -9.21 0.40 -8.67
CA ALA A 102 -10.42 -0.25 -8.17
C ALA A 102 -11.41 0.76 -7.58
N PHE A 103 -10.90 1.81 -6.91
CA PHE A 103 -11.72 2.88 -6.37
C PHE A 103 -12.36 3.75 -7.46
N TYR A 104 -11.63 4.10 -8.53
CA TYR A 104 -12.21 4.78 -9.70
C TYR A 104 -13.30 3.92 -10.35
N GLN A 105 -13.04 2.63 -10.54
CA GLN A 105 -14.04 1.70 -11.09
C GLN A 105 -15.28 1.60 -10.20
N PHE A 106 -15.11 1.57 -8.87
CA PHE A 106 -16.22 1.65 -7.93
C PHE A 106 -17.01 2.97 -8.05
N CYS A 107 -16.32 4.06 -8.37
CA CYS A 107 -16.96 5.33 -8.67
C CYS A 107 -17.59 5.40 -10.08
N GLU A 108 -17.55 4.31 -10.86
CA GLU A 108 -17.98 4.21 -12.26
C GLU A 108 -17.20 5.17 -13.19
N LYS A 109 -15.90 5.33 -12.90
CA LYS A 109 -14.97 6.14 -13.67
C LYS A 109 -13.76 5.33 -14.10
N GLU A 110 -13.13 5.79 -15.17
CA GLU A 110 -11.79 5.35 -15.53
C GLU A 110 -10.76 6.28 -14.89
N MET A 111 -9.71 5.72 -14.30
CA MET A 111 -8.64 6.51 -13.71
C MET A 111 -7.81 7.20 -14.82
N PRO A 112 -7.73 8.54 -14.84
CA PRO A 112 -6.87 9.22 -15.79
C PRO A 112 -5.40 8.88 -15.59
N PRO A 113 -4.57 8.86 -16.65
CA PRO A 113 -3.14 8.69 -16.50
C PRO A 113 -2.57 9.83 -15.63
N PHE A 114 -1.69 9.48 -14.69
CA PHE A 114 -1.07 10.43 -13.75
C PHE A 114 -2.04 11.17 -12.82
N ALA A 115 -3.26 10.66 -12.63
CA ALA A 115 -4.26 11.27 -11.73
C ALA A 115 -3.80 11.39 -10.27
N LEU A 116 -2.84 10.55 -9.84
CA LEU A 116 -2.44 10.40 -8.45
C LEU A 116 -1.09 11.07 -8.16
N ARG A 117 -0.94 11.56 -6.94
CA ARG A 117 0.34 11.79 -6.26
C ARG A 117 0.43 10.80 -5.12
N ILE A 118 1.46 9.97 -5.12
CA ILE A 118 1.64 8.89 -4.15
C ILE A 118 2.93 9.14 -3.40
N HIS A 119 2.84 9.20 -2.07
CA HIS A 119 3.97 9.30 -1.18
C HIS A 119 3.97 8.11 -0.23
N ARG A 120 4.97 7.23 -0.34
CA ARG A 120 5.20 6.18 0.65
C ARG A 120 5.77 6.82 1.92
N GLN A 121 5.10 6.63 3.05
CA GLN A 121 5.48 7.20 4.35
C GLN A 121 6.44 6.27 5.10
N GLU A 122 6.03 5.00 5.26
CA GLU A 122 6.74 4.02 6.10
C GLU A 122 6.68 2.63 5.46
N VAL A 123 7.64 1.78 5.80
CA VAL A 123 7.72 0.37 5.44
C VAL A 123 7.90 -0.45 6.71
N TYR A 124 7.06 -1.48 6.85
CA TYR A 124 7.06 -2.33 8.04
C TYR A 124 7.65 -3.69 7.75
N GLY A 125 8.52 -4.13 8.65
CA GLY A 125 8.99 -5.50 8.73
C GLY A 125 8.00 -6.40 9.49
N ASN A 126 7.77 -7.64 9.06
CA ASN A 126 7.15 -8.65 9.93
C ASN A 126 8.23 -9.40 10.74
N ILE A 127 8.21 -9.23 12.06
CA ILE A 127 9.07 -9.98 13.00
C ILE A 127 8.34 -11.15 13.68
N GLY A 128 7.05 -11.32 13.39
CA GLY A 128 6.22 -12.44 13.81
C GLY A 128 6.28 -13.61 12.83
N THR A 129 5.28 -14.47 12.86
CA THR A 129 5.10 -15.57 11.89
C THR A 129 4.18 -15.11 10.76
N GLU A 130 3.97 -15.95 9.74
CA GLU A 130 2.99 -15.66 8.67
C GLU A 130 1.54 -15.70 9.18
N GLU A 131 1.26 -16.50 10.22
CA GLU A 131 -0.07 -16.67 10.83
C GLU A 131 -0.36 -15.61 11.91
N GLU A 132 0.68 -15.14 12.60
CA GLU A 132 0.60 -14.06 13.60
C GLU A 132 1.60 -12.95 13.25
N PRO A 133 1.25 -12.06 12.30
CA PRO A 133 2.14 -10.99 11.88
C PRO A 133 2.34 -9.97 13.00
N LYS A 134 3.61 -9.66 13.31
CA LYS A 134 4.02 -8.55 14.18
C LYS A 134 4.74 -7.52 13.32
N LEU A 135 4.01 -6.47 12.93
CA LEU A 135 4.53 -5.40 12.11
C LEU A 135 5.31 -4.40 12.98
N VAL A 136 6.56 -4.18 12.64
CA VAL A 136 7.42 -3.15 13.26
C VAL A 136 7.99 -2.27 12.15
N SER A 137 8.08 -0.96 12.39
CA SER A 137 8.78 -0.07 11.46
C SER A 137 10.21 -0.57 11.26
N LEU A 138 10.71 -0.52 10.03
CA LEU A 138 12.11 -0.87 9.76
C LEU A 138 13.10 0.02 10.52
N GLU A 139 12.71 1.25 10.90
CA GLU A 139 13.51 2.13 11.75
C GLU A 139 13.74 1.54 13.16
N ASN A 140 12.79 0.75 13.66
CA ASN A 140 12.86 0.08 14.97
C ASN A 140 13.49 -1.32 14.94
N LEU A 141 13.93 -1.79 13.76
CA LEU A 141 14.50 -3.12 13.56
C LEU A 141 16.04 -3.18 13.62
N GLY A 142 16.70 -2.04 13.79
CA GLY A 142 18.14 -1.94 13.97
C GLY A 142 18.52 -1.34 15.31
N GLU A 143 19.61 -1.80 15.90
CA GLU A 143 20.30 -1.08 16.98
C GLU A 143 20.97 0.17 16.40
N GLU A 144 21.01 1.24 17.19
CA GLU A 144 21.73 2.47 16.89
C GLU A 144 23.23 2.17 16.82
N ILE A 145 23.89 2.55 15.73
CA ILE A 145 25.34 2.38 15.59
C ILE A 145 25.92 3.79 15.65
N GLU A 146 26.65 4.09 16.72
CA GLU A 146 27.57 5.23 16.82
C GLU A 146 28.84 4.98 15.98
#